data_AF-A0A1H1WDE1-F1
#
_entry.id   AF-A0A1H1WDE1-F1
#
_cell.length_a   1.000
_cell.length_b   1.000
_cell.length_c   1.000
_cell.angle_alpha   90.00
_cell.angle_beta   90.00
_cell.angle_gamma   90.00
#
_symmetry.space_group_name_H-M   'P 1'
#
loop_
_entity.id
_entity.type
_entity.pdbx_description
1 polymer ?
#
loop_
_entity_poly.entity_id
_entity_poly.type
_entity_poly.pdbx_seq_one_letter_code
_entity_poly.pdbx_strand_id
1 'polypeptide(L)'
;MRFPVSRRALLLFGASGASLGLLSGCGVRLDTPPDVPTLDETNRLRNRIARILAATTAGDNDPETAGEALQKFRDAIGPVWSPPTEMATEPPPSEEPRTYIAAAEVVSTAVFTDLPNLGSGLNPVLVDVATGLALTAGTKDAEIIRSSDALIRKSRTTSPVGASGETESAKATDSADEQVPTADESTAPPMWNAILNQARAASYGYERLAVNFDAKSRERQRAVARLESLGALAGEMLEKLGEKNADPAAPSWKLDPSPTDPETAEELALSLEDGIAAALLPWLQTDTRAALRLWESARTRAVFASPQVLRYTYSGDSGEAEAQK
;
A
#
# COMPACT_ATOMS: atom_id res chain seq x y z
N MET A 1 -10.89 -63.28 14.24
CA MET A 1 -11.94 -63.76 13.30
C MET A 1 -12.14 -62.70 12.22
N ARG A 2 -12.01 -63.11 10.95
CA ARG A 2 -12.63 -62.58 9.71
C ARG A 2 -12.88 -61.06 9.55
N PHE A 3 -12.21 -60.43 8.58
CA PHE A 3 -12.79 -59.35 7.73
C PHE A 3 -13.83 -59.97 6.77
N PRO A 4 -14.91 -59.25 6.35
CA PRO A 4 -14.87 -58.52 5.07
C PRO A 4 -15.79 -57.24 5.00
N VAL A 5 -15.42 -56.17 4.27
CA VAL A 5 -15.78 -55.77 2.88
C VAL A 5 -17.26 -55.39 2.60
N SER A 6 -17.47 -54.10 2.24
CA SER A 6 -18.38 -53.51 1.21
C SER A 6 -19.91 -53.65 1.28
N ARG A 7 -20.65 -52.52 1.13
CA ARG A 7 -21.50 -52.16 -0.06
C ARG A 7 -22.44 -50.96 0.18
N ARG A 8 -22.34 -49.97 -0.73
CA ARG A 8 -23.36 -49.09 -1.39
C ARG A 8 -24.78 -48.92 -0.80
N ALA A 9 -25.23 -47.66 -0.72
CA ALA A 9 -26.43 -47.05 -1.35
C ALA A 9 -26.37 -45.51 -1.11
N LEU A 10 -26.31 -44.57 -2.08
CA LEU A 10 -27.28 -44.15 -3.13
C LEU A 10 -28.69 -43.91 -2.51
N LEU A 11 -29.40 -42.78 -2.60
CA LEU A 11 -29.50 -41.72 -3.61
C LEU A 11 -30.52 -40.65 -3.16
N LEU A 12 -30.44 -39.45 -3.78
CA LEU A 12 -31.53 -38.56 -4.24
C LEU A 12 -32.32 -37.73 -3.18
N PHE A 13 -32.77 -36.49 -3.39
CA PHE A 13 -33.12 -35.59 -4.54
C PHE A 13 -32.93 -34.13 -4.05
N GLY A 14 -32.85 -33.05 -4.86
CA GLY A 14 -33.18 -32.81 -6.26
C GLY A 14 -32.48 -31.53 -6.77
N ALA A 15 -32.17 -31.36 -8.05
CA ALA A 15 -32.96 -31.40 -9.28
C ALA A 15 -33.73 -30.08 -9.55
N SER A 16 -33.13 -29.23 -10.40
CA SER A 16 -33.72 -28.40 -11.48
C SER A 16 -32.55 -27.59 -12.08
N GLY A 17 -32.14 -27.64 -13.35
CA GLY A 17 -32.73 -28.20 -14.55
C GLY A 17 -32.73 -27.14 -15.66
N ALA A 18 -31.70 -27.14 -16.53
CA ALA A 18 -31.71 -26.62 -17.92
C ALA A 18 -30.32 -26.87 -18.55
N SER A 19 -30.08 -28.06 -19.08
CA SER A 19 -30.07 -28.36 -20.53
C SER A 19 -28.71 -28.07 -21.21
N LEU A 20 -27.78 -29.02 -21.06
CA LEU A 20 -26.65 -29.21 -21.98
C LEU A 20 -27.18 -29.83 -23.28
N GLY A 21 -27.43 -28.97 -24.26
CA GLY A 21 -27.64 -29.38 -25.64
C GLY A 21 -26.31 -29.77 -26.28
N LEU A 22 -26.09 -31.07 -26.45
CA LEU A 22 -25.11 -31.60 -27.40
C LEU A 22 -25.55 -31.20 -28.81
N LEU A 23 -24.95 -30.14 -29.35
CA LEU A 23 -24.89 -29.89 -30.79
C LEU A 23 -23.46 -30.13 -31.25
N SER A 24 -23.21 -31.36 -31.69
CA SER A 24 -22.26 -31.65 -32.76
C SER A 24 -22.66 -30.83 -33.99
N GLY A 25 -21.90 -29.76 -34.27
CA GLY A 25 -22.14 -28.89 -35.40
C GLY A 25 -20.87 -28.11 -35.75
N CYS A 26 -20.38 -28.36 -36.95
CA CYS A 26 -19.30 -27.72 -37.68
C CYS A 26 -19.04 -26.22 -37.36
N GLY A 27 -17.78 -25.90 -37.08
CA GLY A 27 -17.13 -24.70 -37.58
C GLY A 27 -17.77 -23.35 -37.25
N VAL A 28 -17.70 -22.94 -35.98
CA VAL A 28 -17.52 -21.51 -35.68
C VAL A 28 -16.07 -21.36 -35.29
N ARG A 29 -15.22 -20.98 -36.25
CA ARG A 29 -14.00 -20.25 -35.91
C ARG A 29 -14.49 -18.95 -35.31
N LEU A 30 -14.48 -18.86 -33.98
CA LEU A 30 -14.28 -17.58 -33.35
C LEU A 30 -12.85 -17.17 -33.74
N ASP A 31 -12.69 -16.58 -34.92
CA ASP A 31 -11.48 -15.86 -35.36
C ASP A 31 -11.28 -14.59 -34.51
N THR A 32 -12.03 -14.43 -33.42
CA THR A 32 -11.71 -13.51 -32.35
C THR A 32 -10.68 -14.20 -31.47
N PRO A 33 -9.39 -13.82 -31.53
CA PRO A 33 -8.44 -14.28 -30.53
C PRO A 33 -9.01 -13.97 -29.14
N PRO A 34 -8.88 -14.87 -28.16
CA PRO A 34 -9.31 -14.60 -26.79
C PRO A 34 -8.67 -13.28 -26.33
N ASP A 35 -9.49 -12.38 -25.80
CA ASP A 35 -9.06 -11.03 -25.43
C ASP A 35 -8.05 -11.12 -24.29
N VAL A 36 -6.78 -10.78 -24.56
CA VAL A 36 -5.75 -10.69 -23.53
C VAL A 36 -5.95 -9.33 -22.85
N PRO A 37 -6.29 -9.27 -21.56
CA PRO A 37 -6.48 -8.00 -20.88
C PRO A 37 -5.20 -7.18 -20.98
N THR A 38 -5.31 -6.00 -21.59
CA THR A 38 -4.19 -5.06 -21.67
C THR A 38 -3.92 -4.54 -20.27
N LEU A 39 -2.73 -4.79 -19.73
CA LEU A 39 -2.34 -4.27 -18.43
C LEU A 39 -2.27 -2.73 -18.50
N ASP A 40 -2.92 -2.07 -17.55
CA ASP A 40 -2.71 -0.64 -17.28
C ASP A 40 -1.29 -0.39 -16.74
N GLU A 41 -0.91 0.89 -16.59
CA GLU A 41 0.44 1.27 -16.15
C GLU A 41 0.78 0.70 -14.77
N THR A 42 -0.17 0.74 -13.84
CA THR A 42 0.03 0.21 -12.48
C THR A 42 0.25 -1.30 -12.48
N ASN A 43 -0.53 -2.06 -13.26
CA ASN A 43 -0.37 -3.50 -13.40
C ASN A 43 0.90 -3.89 -14.16
N ARG A 44 1.34 -3.08 -15.14
CA ARG A 44 2.66 -3.25 -15.78
C ARG A 44 3.79 -3.08 -14.77
N LEU A 45 3.72 -2.05 -13.93
CA LEU A 45 4.70 -1.82 -12.86
C LEU A 45 4.67 -2.96 -11.84
N ARG A 46 3.48 -3.36 -11.36
CA ARG A 46 3.29 -4.53 -10.48
C ARG A 46 3.92 -5.78 -11.08
N ASN A 47 3.68 -6.05 -12.36
CA ASN A 47 4.24 -7.22 -13.03
C ASN A 47 5.77 -7.14 -13.17
N ARG A 48 6.32 -5.95 -13.46
CA ARG A 48 7.77 -5.74 -13.47
C ARG A 48 8.38 -6.02 -12.10
N ILE A 49 7.77 -5.53 -11.02
CA ILE A 49 8.23 -5.77 -9.65
C ILE A 49 8.15 -7.27 -9.32
N ALA A 50 7.06 -7.95 -9.68
CA ALA A 50 6.94 -9.40 -9.50
C ALA A 50 8.09 -10.16 -10.19
N ARG A 51 8.50 -9.76 -11.40
CA ARG A 51 9.65 -10.35 -12.10
C ARG A 51 10.98 -10.06 -11.41
N ILE A 52 11.21 -8.83 -10.96
CA ILE A 52 12.42 -8.46 -10.20
C ILE A 52 12.51 -9.31 -8.93
N LEU A 53 11.43 -9.37 -8.14
CA LEU A 53 11.39 -10.13 -6.89
C LEU A 53 11.56 -11.64 -7.14
N ALA A 54 11.00 -12.18 -8.22
CA ALA A 54 11.20 -13.58 -8.61
C ALA A 54 12.67 -13.88 -8.96
N ALA A 55 13.38 -12.96 -9.61
CA ALA A 55 14.80 -13.09 -9.96
C ALA A 55 15.77 -12.72 -8.82
N THR A 56 15.27 -12.19 -7.71
CA THR A 56 16.10 -11.74 -6.58
C THR A 56 16.48 -12.91 -5.67
N THR A 57 17.69 -12.92 -5.13
CA THR A 57 18.11 -13.84 -4.07
C THR A 57 18.81 -13.06 -2.96
N ALA A 58 18.70 -13.53 -1.71
CA ALA A 58 19.49 -12.98 -0.62
C ALA A 58 20.98 -13.29 -0.85
N GLY A 59 21.82 -12.26 -0.80
CA GLY A 59 23.27 -12.33 -0.89
C GLY A 59 23.96 -12.12 0.47
N ASP A 60 25.27 -12.33 0.51
CA ASP A 60 26.05 -12.35 1.74
C ASP A 60 26.10 -11.00 2.49
N ASN A 61 25.89 -9.89 1.78
CA ASN A 61 25.91 -8.53 2.35
C ASN A 61 24.50 -8.00 2.67
N ASP A 62 23.46 -8.79 2.42
CA ASP A 62 22.08 -8.40 2.69
C ASP A 62 21.74 -8.53 4.19
N PRO A 63 20.65 -7.91 4.67
CA PRO A 63 20.12 -8.15 6.01
C PRO A 63 19.84 -9.64 6.24
N GLU A 64 20.05 -10.15 7.46
CA GLU A 64 19.81 -11.56 7.81
C GLU A 64 18.35 -11.98 7.55
N THR A 65 17.41 -11.05 7.69
CA THR A 65 15.97 -11.26 7.44
C THR A 65 15.57 -11.14 5.97
N ALA A 66 16.51 -10.86 5.05
CA ALA A 66 16.22 -10.58 3.65
C ALA A 66 15.50 -11.72 2.94
N GLY A 67 15.85 -12.98 3.23
CA GLY A 67 15.21 -14.15 2.62
C GLY A 67 13.72 -14.26 3.00
N GLU A 68 13.41 -14.15 4.29
CA GLU A 68 12.03 -14.20 4.79
C GLU A 68 11.21 -12.99 4.32
N ALA A 69 11.81 -11.80 4.34
CA ALA A 69 11.18 -10.58 3.86
C ALA A 69 10.87 -10.68 2.36
N LEU A 70 11.81 -11.16 1.55
CA LEU A 70 11.65 -11.35 0.11
C LEU A 70 10.47 -12.27 -0.22
N GLN A 71 10.29 -13.36 0.53
CA GLN A 71 9.15 -14.24 0.31
C GLN A 71 7.83 -13.53 0.61
N LYS A 72 7.74 -12.79 1.72
CA LYS A 72 6.55 -11.99 2.05
C LYS A 72 6.20 -10.99 0.94
N PHE A 73 7.20 -10.33 0.36
CA PHE A 73 6.97 -9.39 -0.76
C PHE A 73 6.50 -10.09 -2.04
N ARG A 74 7.02 -11.29 -2.35
CA ARG A 74 6.57 -12.10 -3.49
C ARG A 74 5.12 -12.52 -3.32
N ASP A 75 4.75 -12.97 -2.12
CA ASP A 75 3.39 -13.37 -1.81
C ASP A 75 2.44 -12.18 -1.90
N ALA A 76 2.87 -11.01 -1.39
CA ALA A 76 2.08 -9.79 -1.38
C ALA A 76 1.85 -9.18 -2.76
N ILE A 77 2.89 -9.13 -3.61
CA ILE A 77 2.76 -8.62 -4.97
C ILE A 77 1.97 -9.60 -5.83
N GLY A 78 2.06 -10.90 -5.54
CA GLY A 78 1.48 -12.02 -6.26
C GLY A 78 2.33 -12.51 -7.45
N PRO A 79 1.87 -13.54 -8.19
CA PRO A 79 2.68 -14.18 -9.22
C PRO A 79 2.94 -13.27 -10.42
N VAL A 80 4.04 -13.53 -11.13
CA VAL A 80 4.35 -12.90 -12.42
C VAL A 80 3.19 -13.13 -13.38
N TRP A 81 2.62 -12.04 -13.91
CA TRP A 81 1.59 -12.14 -14.92
C TRP A 81 2.17 -12.77 -16.18
N SER A 82 1.62 -13.92 -16.54
CA SER A 82 1.99 -14.70 -17.72
C SER A 82 0.69 -15.13 -18.40
N PRO A 83 0.33 -14.56 -19.56
CA PRO A 83 -0.84 -15.01 -20.29
C PRO A 83 -0.63 -16.46 -20.76
N PRO A 84 -1.71 -17.24 -21.01
CA PRO A 84 -1.58 -18.60 -21.53
C PRO A 84 -0.65 -18.63 -22.75
N THR A 85 0.21 -19.65 -22.85
CA THR A 85 1.19 -19.77 -23.95
C THR A 85 0.56 -19.82 -25.33
N GLU A 86 -0.72 -20.20 -25.41
CA GLU A 86 -1.53 -20.19 -26.64
C GLU A 86 -1.96 -18.76 -27.07
N MET A 87 -1.86 -17.79 -26.17
CA MET A 87 -2.27 -16.39 -26.33
C MET A 87 -1.08 -15.40 -26.27
N ALA A 88 0.04 -15.81 -25.68
CA ALA A 88 1.24 -15.00 -25.57
C ALA A 88 2.00 -14.99 -26.91
N THR A 89 2.04 -13.86 -27.60
CA THR A 89 2.84 -13.72 -28.82
C THR A 89 4.34 -13.57 -28.53
N GLU A 90 4.69 -13.08 -27.34
CA GLU A 90 6.08 -12.90 -26.89
C GLU A 90 6.22 -13.22 -25.39
N PRO A 91 7.30 -13.89 -24.96
CA PRO A 91 7.57 -14.11 -23.54
C PRO A 91 7.82 -12.77 -22.83
N PRO A 92 7.42 -12.63 -21.55
CA PRO A 92 7.67 -11.40 -20.80
C PRO A 92 9.19 -11.13 -20.69
N PRO A 93 9.63 -9.86 -20.63
CA PRO A 93 11.04 -9.52 -20.52
C PRO A 93 11.67 -10.18 -19.29
N SER A 94 12.77 -10.89 -19.49
CA SER A 94 13.55 -11.47 -18.40
C SER A 94 14.22 -10.36 -17.58
N GLU A 95 14.21 -10.51 -16.25
CA GLU A 95 14.94 -9.62 -15.34
C GLU A 95 16.29 -10.23 -14.97
N GLU A 96 17.32 -9.38 -14.86
CA GLU A 96 18.64 -9.81 -14.38
C GLU A 96 18.57 -10.26 -12.91
N PRO A 97 19.31 -11.32 -12.52
CA PRO A 97 19.44 -11.71 -11.11
C PRO A 97 20.07 -10.60 -10.27
N ARG A 98 19.52 -10.37 -9.07
CA ARG A 98 19.94 -9.28 -8.17
C ARG A 98 20.00 -9.75 -6.73
N THR A 99 20.83 -9.09 -5.92
CA THR A 99 20.79 -9.21 -4.45
C THR A 99 19.59 -8.43 -3.90
N TYR A 100 19.25 -8.63 -2.62
CA TYR A 100 18.14 -7.94 -2.00
C TYR A 100 18.34 -6.42 -2.00
N ILE A 101 19.52 -5.92 -1.63
CA ILE A 101 19.83 -4.48 -1.63
C ILE A 101 19.65 -3.88 -3.04
N ALA A 102 20.19 -4.54 -4.08
CA ALA A 102 20.05 -4.06 -5.46
C ALA A 102 18.59 -4.10 -5.95
N ALA A 103 17.84 -5.12 -5.57
CA ALA A 103 16.41 -5.19 -5.87
C ALA A 103 15.63 -4.08 -5.14
N ALA A 104 15.96 -3.80 -3.88
CA ALA A 104 15.33 -2.75 -3.10
C ALA A 104 15.54 -1.37 -3.74
N GLU A 105 16.76 -1.06 -4.19
CA GLU A 105 17.05 0.20 -4.90
C GLU A 105 16.23 0.33 -6.19
N VAL A 106 16.21 -0.71 -7.03
CA VAL A 106 15.49 -0.68 -8.31
C VAL A 106 13.97 -0.58 -8.11
N VAL A 107 13.41 -1.37 -7.19
CA VAL A 107 11.96 -1.40 -6.94
C VAL A 107 11.50 -0.09 -6.30
N SER A 108 12.17 0.39 -5.25
CA SER A 108 11.80 1.64 -4.59
C SER A 108 11.92 2.83 -5.55
N THR A 109 12.98 2.88 -6.36
CA THR A 109 13.15 3.92 -7.38
C THR A 109 12.02 3.90 -8.40
N ALA A 110 11.67 2.72 -8.93
CA ALA A 110 10.60 2.60 -9.92
C ALA A 110 9.24 3.04 -9.34
N VAL A 111 8.86 2.52 -8.17
CA VAL A 111 7.57 2.86 -7.54
C VAL A 111 7.51 4.34 -7.20
N PHE A 112 8.52 4.90 -6.52
CA PHE A 112 8.46 6.28 -6.05
C PHE A 112 8.61 7.32 -7.15
N THR A 113 9.24 6.97 -8.28
CA THR A 113 9.26 7.82 -9.47
C THR A 113 7.92 7.83 -10.18
N ASP A 114 7.27 6.66 -10.31
CA ASP A 114 6.03 6.52 -11.06
C ASP A 114 4.78 6.90 -10.23
N LEU A 115 4.92 7.17 -8.93
CA LEU A 115 3.85 7.54 -8.00
C LEU A 115 2.78 8.49 -8.58
N PRO A 116 3.12 9.60 -9.27
CA PRO A 116 2.12 10.53 -9.79
C PRO A 116 1.22 9.94 -10.89
N ASN A 117 1.63 8.84 -11.52
CA ASN A 117 0.95 8.20 -12.65
C ASN A 117 0.21 6.92 -12.25
N LEU A 118 0.31 6.48 -10.99
CA LEU A 118 -0.34 5.25 -10.55
C LEU A 118 -1.84 5.47 -10.31
N GLY A 119 -2.68 4.81 -11.08
CA GLY A 119 -4.14 5.02 -11.09
C GLY A 119 -4.99 3.85 -10.59
N SER A 120 -4.43 2.85 -9.89
CA SER A 120 -5.20 1.65 -9.52
C SER A 120 -5.22 1.35 -8.02
N GLY A 121 -6.15 0.50 -7.58
CA GLY A 121 -6.27 0.03 -6.19
C GLY A 121 -5.07 -0.76 -5.66
N LEU A 122 -4.03 -0.98 -6.48
CA LEU A 122 -2.77 -1.63 -6.10
C LEU A 122 -1.75 -0.66 -5.49
N ASN A 123 -2.01 0.65 -5.56
CA ASN A 123 -1.13 1.67 -5.00
C ASN A 123 -0.66 1.36 -3.57
N PRO A 124 -1.54 0.92 -2.63
CA PRO A 124 -1.11 0.58 -1.27
C PRO A 124 -0.07 -0.55 -1.23
N VAL A 125 -0.27 -1.63 -2.00
CA VAL A 125 0.66 -2.77 -2.03
C VAL A 125 1.99 -2.36 -2.65
N LEU A 126 1.97 -1.61 -3.75
CA LEU A 126 3.20 -1.17 -4.42
C LEU A 126 4.04 -0.26 -3.52
N VAL A 127 3.40 0.72 -2.88
CA VAL A 127 4.07 1.66 -1.97
C VAL A 127 4.62 0.94 -0.75
N ASP A 128 3.86 0.00 -0.19
CA ASP A 128 4.25 -0.71 1.02
C ASP A 128 5.36 -1.74 0.76
N VAL A 129 5.32 -2.46 -0.37
CA VAL A 129 6.44 -3.31 -0.85
C VAL A 129 7.70 -2.48 -1.05
N ALA A 130 7.61 -1.35 -1.76
CA ALA A 130 8.75 -0.45 -1.98
C ALA A 130 9.31 0.10 -0.65
N THR A 131 8.42 0.48 0.26
CA THR A 131 8.79 0.99 1.59
C THR A 131 9.49 -0.08 2.41
N GLY A 132 8.92 -1.29 2.50
CA GLY A 132 9.48 -2.38 3.28
C GLY A 132 10.84 -2.85 2.74
N LEU A 133 10.99 -2.93 1.41
CA LEU A 133 12.28 -3.20 0.76
C LEU A 133 13.31 -2.14 1.13
N ALA A 134 12.99 -0.86 0.92
CA ALA A 134 13.91 0.26 1.16
C ALA A 134 14.33 0.35 2.63
N LEU A 135 13.41 0.17 3.58
CA LEU A 135 13.72 0.23 5.01
C LEU A 135 14.52 -0.98 5.49
N THR A 136 14.22 -2.17 4.97
CA THR A 136 14.97 -3.39 5.32
C THR A 136 16.40 -3.32 4.77
N ALA A 137 16.56 -3.01 3.48
CA ALA A 137 17.88 -2.79 2.86
C ALA A 137 18.63 -1.63 3.53
N GLY A 138 17.89 -0.59 3.93
CA GLY A 138 18.37 0.58 4.65
C GLY A 138 19.08 0.32 5.97
N THR A 139 18.88 -0.86 6.57
CA THR A 139 19.63 -1.28 7.76
C THR A 139 21.11 -1.55 7.47
N LYS A 140 21.45 -1.83 6.21
CA LYS A 140 22.81 -2.03 5.71
C LYS A 140 23.28 -0.86 4.83
N ASP A 141 22.38 -0.25 4.08
CA ASP A 141 22.68 0.88 3.20
C ASP A 141 21.71 2.06 3.39
N ALA A 142 22.12 3.02 4.23
CA ALA A 142 21.32 4.20 4.52
C ALA A 142 21.06 5.11 3.31
N GLU A 143 21.81 4.98 2.21
CA GLU A 143 21.58 5.78 1.00
C GLU A 143 20.22 5.44 0.36
N ILE A 144 19.80 4.17 0.42
CA ILE A 144 18.50 3.73 -0.11
C ILE A 144 17.35 4.46 0.59
N ILE A 145 17.46 4.69 1.90
CA ILE A 145 16.47 5.47 2.65
C ILE A 145 16.49 6.94 2.20
N ARG A 146 17.68 7.53 2.00
CA ARG A 146 17.81 8.94 1.58
C ARG A 146 17.27 9.18 0.17
N SER A 147 17.62 8.32 -0.78
CA SER A 147 17.17 8.41 -2.17
C SER A 147 15.65 8.19 -2.26
N SER A 148 15.11 7.19 -1.55
CA SER A 148 13.67 6.95 -1.47
C SER A 148 12.91 8.15 -0.90
N ASP A 149 13.39 8.74 0.20
CA ASP A 149 12.76 9.92 0.81
C ASP A 149 12.74 11.10 -0.17
N ALA A 150 13.83 11.33 -0.90
CA ALA A 150 13.92 12.38 -1.91
C ALA A 150 12.94 12.15 -3.07
N LEU A 151 12.82 10.91 -3.58
CA LEU A 151 11.91 10.56 -4.67
C LEU A 151 10.45 10.75 -4.26
N ILE A 152 10.04 10.27 -3.09
CA ILE A 152 8.65 10.41 -2.61
C ILE A 152 8.28 11.87 -2.36
N ARG A 153 9.21 12.68 -1.84
CA ARG A 153 8.99 14.12 -1.69
C ARG A 153 8.87 14.82 -3.04
N LYS A 154 9.73 14.46 -4.00
CA LYS A 154 9.70 15.01 -5.36
C LYS A 154 8.40 14.66 -6.06
N SER A 155 7.94 13.41 -5.99
CA SER A 155 6.70 12.97 -6.64
C SER A 155 5.49 13.77 -6.18
N ARG A 156 5.41 14.10 -4.88
CA ARG A 156 4.37 14.97 -4.32
C ARG A 156 4.36 16.39 -4.90
N THR A 157 5.53 16.94 -5.23
CA THR A 157 5.63 18.29 -5.83
C THR A 157 5.37 18.32 -7.33
N THR A 158 5.55 17.19 -8.02
CA THR A 158 5.36 17.07 -9.47
C THR A 158 3.96 16.60 -9.86
N SER A 159 3.15 16.13 -8.90
CA SER A 159 1.73 15.86 -9.15
C SER A 159 1.03 17.13 -9.63
N PRO A 160 0.29 17.10 -10.76
CA PRO A 160 -0.32 18.30 -11.31
C PRO A 160 -1.22 18.98 -10.26
N VAL A 161 -0.93 20.26 -10.04
CA VAL A 161 -1.82 21.20 -9.36
C VAL A 161 -3.01 21.41 -10.31
N GLY A 162 -4.03 20.58 -10.16
CA GLY A 162 -5.23 20.60 -11.00
C GLY A 162 -6.46 20.28 -10.18
N ALA A 163 -6.75 21.10 -9.17
CA ALA A 163 -8.06 21.21 -8.49
C ALA A 163 -8.09 22.34 -7.42
N SER A 164 -7.03 23.15 -7.27
CA SER A 164 -7.13 24.41 -6.53
C SER A 164 -7.53 25.50 -7.52
N GLY A 165 -8.83 25.76 -7.61
CA GLY A 165 -9.38 26.85 -8.41
C GLY A 165 -8.76 28.18 -8.00
N GLU A 166 -7.82 28.66 -8.80
CA GLU A 166 -7.50 30.07 -8.85
C GLU A 166 -8.79 30.80 -9.24
N THR A 167 -9.20 31.72 -8.37
CA THR A 167 -10.37 32.56 -8.58
C THR A 167 -10.03 33.61 -9.64
N GLU A 168 -10.02 33.21 -10.91
CA GLU A 168 -10.10 34.16 -12.01
C GLU A 168 -11.56 34.51 -12.28
N SER A 169 -11.89 35.75 -11.96
CA SER A 169 -13.13 36.40 -12.35
C SER A 169 -13.23 36.44 -13.87
N ALA A 170 -14.19 35.71 -14.48
CA ALA A 170 -15.14 36.26 -15.46
C ALA A 170 -15.99 35.20 -16.18
N LYS A 171 -17.30 35.50 -16.18
CA LYS A 171 -18.35 35.18 -17.16
C LYS A 171 -18.83 33.73 -17.33
N ALA A 172 -20.09 33.59 -16.96
CA ALA A 172 -20.98 32.50 -17.34
C ALA A 172 -21.01 32.27 -18.85
N THR A 173 -20.72 31.04 -19.25
CA THR A 173 -21.31 30.40 -20.43
C THR A 173 -21.54 28.93 -20.12
N ASP A 174 -22.83 28.60 -20.14
CA ASP A 174 -23.46 27.29 -20.20
C ASP A 174 -22.75 26.38 -21.21
N SER A 175 -22.28 25.19 -20.81
CA SER A 175 -22.04 24.02 -21.67
C SER A 175 -21.77 22.76 -20.84
N ALA A 176 -22.43 21.68 -21.26
CA ALA A 176 -22.48 20.37 -20.63
C ALA A 176 -21.24 19.50 -20.90
N ASP A 177 -21.09 18.49 -20.01
CA ASP A 177 -20.31 17.26 -20.10
C ASP A 177 -18.77 17.34 -20.17
N GLU A 178 -18.15 17.00 -19.03
CA GLU A 178 -17.16 15.91 -18.91
C GLU A 178 -16.96 15.62 -17.41
N GLN A 179 -17.78 14.73 -16.85
CA GLN A 179 -17.61 14.23 -15.49
C GLN A 179 -16.42 13.27 -15.43
N VAL A 180 -15.26 13.81 -15.09
CA VAL A 180 -14.19 13.05 -14.41
C VAL A 180 -14.79 12.52 -13.10
N PRO A 181 -14.63 11.24 -12.72
CA PRO A 181 -15.17 10.73 -11.47
C PRO A 181 -14.39 11.35 -10.30
N THR A 182 -14.85 12.49 -9.82
CA THR A 182 -14.48 13.01 -8.51
C THR A 182 -15.04 12.07 -7.46
N ALA A 183 -14.19 11.63 -6.53
CA ALA A 183 -14.62 10.86 -5.36
C ALA A 183 -15.90 11.46 -4.78
N ASP A 184 -16.91 10.61 -4.56
CA ASP A 184 -18.21 10.98 -4.03
C ASP A 184 -18.02 11.94 -2.84
N GLU A 185 -18.42 13.22 -2.99
CA GLU A 185 -18.18 14.32 -2.04
C GLU A 185 -18.67 13.98 -0.61
N SER A 186 -19.57 13.01 -0.51
CA SER A 186 -20.10 12.37 0.70
C SER A 186 -19.05 11.59 1.53
N THR A 187 -18.05 10.98 0.90
CA THR A 187 -17.11 10.02 1.54
C THR A 187 -15.76 10.63 1.96
N ALA A 188 -15.37 11.76 1.36
CA ALA A 188 -14.10 12.40 1.66
C ALA A 188 -14.02 13.00 3.08
N PRO A 189 -15.06 13.69 3.62
CA PRO A 189 -14.99 14.27 4.95
C PRO A 189 -14.85 13.25 6.10
N PRO A 190 -15.54 12.09 6.10
CA PRO A 190 -15.31 11.04 7.10
C PRO A 190 -13.87 10.52 7.09
N MET A 191 -13.29 10.29 5.91
CA MET A 191 -11.91 9.83 5.76
C MET A 191 -10.90 10.85 6.32
N TRP A 192 -11.03 12.13 5.96
CA TRP A 192 -10.13 13.17 6.47
C TRP A 192 -10.25 13.36 7.98
N ASN A 193 -11.46 13.26 8.54
CA ASN A 193 -11.64 13.30 9.99
C ASN A 193 -11.01 12.09 10.69
N ALA A 194 -11.08 10.89 10.11
CA ALA A 194 -10.40 9.72 10.66
C ALA A 194 -8.88 9.90 10.72
N ILE A 195 -8.27 10.41 9.64
CA ILE A 195 -6.84 10.72 9.60
C ILE A 195 -6.47 11.83 10.59
N LEU A 196 -7.27 12.90 10.66
CA LEU A 196 -7.07 14.00 11.61
C LEU A 196 -7.12 13.52 13.05
N ASN A 197 -8.12 12.70 13.40
CA ASN A 197 -8.27 12.17 14.74
C ASN A 197 -7.09 11.27 15.13
N GLN A 198 -6.62 10.45 14.20
CA GLN A 198 -5.46 9.60 14.43
C GLN A 198 -4.15 10.41 14.53
N ALA A 199 -3.97 11.46 13.72
CA ALA A 199 -2.82 12.36 13.82
C ALA A 199 -2.78 13.10 15.16
N ARG A 200 -3.94 13.55 15.66
CA ARG A 200 -4.07 14.19 16.98
C ARG A 200 -3.79 13.18 18.11
N ALA A 201 -4.37 11.98 18.05
CA ALA A 201 -4.13 10.91 19.01
C ALA A 201 -2.64 10.53 19.09
N ALA A 202 -2.01 10.38 17.93
CA ALA A 202 -0.59 10.08 17.84
C ALA A 202 0.28 11.24 18.32
N SER A 203 -0.09 12.50 18.05
CA SER A 203 0.65 13.65 18.57
C SER A 203 0.66 13.64 20.10
N TYR A 204 -0.51 13.45 20.71
CA TYR A 204 -0.62 13.28 22.16
C TYR A 204 0.19 12.08 22.68
N GLY A 205 0.09 10.93 22.01
CA GLY A 205 0.86 9.74 22.36
C GLY A 205 2.37 9.94 22.28
N TYR A 206 2.86 10.60 21.23
CA TYR A 206 4.28 10.90 21.04
C TYR A 206 4.83 11.87 22.08
N GLU A 207 4.05 12.86 22.51
CA GLU A 207 4.41 13.73 23.64
C GLU A 207 4.60 12.93 24.94
N ARG A 208 3.73 11.94 25.18
CA ARG A 208 3.77 11.09 26.39
C ARG A 208 4.85 10.01 26.34
N LEU A 209 5.08 9.37 25.20
CA LEU A 209 6.08 8.31 25.11
C LEU A 209 7.50 8.88 25.04
N ALA A 210 7.70 10.07 24.45
CA ALA A 210 9.02 10.67 24.33
C ALA A 210 9.72 10.83 25.68
N VAL A 211 8.99 11.16 26.75
CA VAL A 211 9.57 11.37 28.10
C VAL A 211 10.18 10.11 28.72
N ASN A 212 9.84 8.93 28.22
CA ASN A 212 10.39 7.67 28.72
C ASN A 212 11.74 7.31 28.10
N PHE A 213 12.19 8.03 27.07
CA PHE A 213 13.51 7.83 26.45
C PHE A 213 14.54 8.87 26.91
N ASP A 214 15.81 8.47 26.94
CA ASP A 214 16.92 9.39 27.24
C ASP A 214 16.94 10.56 26.24
N ALA A 215 17.29 11.76 26.74
CA ALA A 215 17.24 12.99 25.95
C ALA A 215 18.11 12.95 24.68
N LYS A 216 19.19 12.16 24.67
CA LYS A 216 20.11 12.01 23.53
C LYS A 216 19.83 10.75 22.71
N SER A 217 18.87 9.92 23.12
CA SER A 217 18.56 8.67 22.42
C SER A 217 18.01 8.92 21.01
N ARG A 218 18.20 7.94 20.12
CA ARG A 218 17.68 8.00 18.76
C ARG A 218 16.15 8.02 18.75
N GLU A 219 15.55 7.25 19.65
CA GLU A 219 14.11 7.10 19.87
C GLU A 219 13.51 8.45 20.28
N ARG A 220 14.13 9.16 21.23
CA ARG A 220 13.70 10.50 21.64
C ARG A 220 13.73 11.50 20.50
N GLN A 221 14.85 11.55 19.77
CA GLN A 221 14.99 12.46 18.63
C GLN A 221 13.95 12.15 17.55
N ARG A 222 13.69 10.88 17.29
CA ARG A 222 12.68 10.47 16.32
C ARG A 222 11.26 10.81 16.79
N ALA A 223 10.93 10.58 18.05
CA ALA A 223 9.63 10.92 18.62
C ALA A 223 9.34 12.43 18.47
N VAL A 224 10.32 13.28 18.78
CA VAL A 224 10.20 14.74 18.63
C VAL A 224 10.03 15.14 17.16
N ALA A 225 10.86 14.62 16.25
CA ALA A 225 10.72 14.89 14.82
C ALA A 225 9.37 14.39 14.26
N ARG A 226 8.82 13.31 14.82
CA ARG A 226 7.52 12.80 14.40
C ARG A 226 6.39 13.74 14.78
N LEU A 227 6.45 14.44 15.92
CA LEU A 227 5.45 15.44 16.29
C LEU A 227 5.27 16.54 15.23
N GLU A 228 6.37 17.03 14.65
CA GLU A 228 6.31 18.05 13.58
C GLU A 228 5.61 17.51 12.33
N SER A 229 5.95 16.28 11.93
CA SER A 229 5.33 15.60 10.79
C SER A 229 3.83 15.32 11.02
N LEU A 230 3.43 14.97 12.25
CA LEU A 230 2.03 14.78 12.62
C LEU A 230 1.25 16.10 12.65
N GLY A 231 1.87 17.19 13.13
CA GLY A 231 1.30 18.53 13.04
C GLY A 231 1.03 18.95 11.60
N ALA A 232 1.98 18.70 10.70
CA ALA A 232 1.81 18.96 9.26
C ALA A 232 0.70 18.10 8.63
N LEU A 233 0.56 16.83 9.05
CA LEU A 233 -0.53 15.97 8.61
C LEU A 233 -1.89 16.49 9.11
N ALA A 234 -1.99 16.85 10.38
CA ALA A 234 -3.21 17.41 10.95
C ALA A 234 -3.62 18.72 10.28
N GLY A 235 -2.67 19.61 10.01
CA GLY A 235 -2.90 20.85 9.26
C GLY A 235 -3.45 20.56 7.86
N GLU A 236 -2.85 19.63 7.13
CA GLU A 236 -3.31 19.23 5.79
C GLU A 236 -4.75 18.69 5.80
N MET A 237 -5.13 17.90 6.82
CA MET A 237 -6.49 17.40 6.95
C MET A 237 -7.48 18.52 7.29
N LEU A 238 -7.10 19.45 8.17
CA LEU A 238 -7.91 20.62 8.50
C LEU A 238 -8.16 21.51 7.28
N GLU A 239 -7.14 21.73 6.46
CA GLU A 239 -7.26 22.47 5.20
C GLU A 239 -8.24 21.78 4.24
N LYS A 240 -8.14 20.45 4.08
CA LYS A 240 -9.05 19.66 3.23
C LYS A 240 -10.49 19.65 3.75
N LEU A 241 -10.68 19.63 5.06
CA LEU A 241 -12.01 19.60 5.69
C LEU A 241 -12.69 20.98 5.69
N GLY A 242 -11.91 22.04 5.86
CA GLY A 242 -12.42 23.38 6.15
C GLY A 242 -13.09 23.48 7.53
N GLU A 243 -13.45 24.71 7.92
CA GLU A 243 -13.94 25.02 9.27
C GLU A 243 -15.23 24.26 9.65
N LYS A 244 -16.11 23.98 8.68
CA LYS A 244 -17.44 23.42 8.95
C LYS A 244 -17.47 21.89 9.09
N ASN A 245 -16.50 21.20 8.50
CA ASN A 245 -16.49 19.73 8.47
C ASN A 245 -15.44 19.12 9.39
N ALA A 246 -14.53 19.92 9.94
CA ALA A 246 -13.55 19.46 10.89
C ALA A 246 -14.23 19.15 12.23
N ASP A 247 -14.11 17.91 12.69
CA ASP A 247 -14.62 17.52 13.99
C ASP A 247 -13.89 18.32 15.10
N PRO A 248 -14.61 19.16 15.87
CA PRO A 248 -14.01 19.92 16.95
C PRO A 248 -13.64 19.03 18.15
N ALA A 249 -14.21 17.83 18.25
CA ALA A 249 -13.94 16.92 19.35
C ALA A 249 -12.62 16.18 19.11
N ALA A 250 -11.61 16.56 19.88
CA ALA A 250 -10.48 15.69 20.17
C ALA A 250 -10.89 14.80 21.36
N PRO A 251 -11.11 13.48 21.16
CA PRO A 251 -11.43 12.63 22.30
C PRO A 251 -10.31 12.69 23.34
N SER A 252 -10.65 12.52 24.61
CA SER A 252 -9.66 12.23 25.65
C SER A 252 -9.00 10.89 25.29
N TRP A 253 -7.86 10.93 24.60
CA TRP A 253 -7.24 9.71 24.08
C TRP A 253 -6.67 8.90 25.24
N LYS A 254 -7.30 7.75 25.49
CA LYS A 254 -6.74 6.72 26.32
C LYS A 254 -5.60 6.07 25.54
N LEU A 255 -4.38 6.18 26.06
CA LEU A 255 -3.21 5.52 25.47
C LEU A 255 -3.20 4.05 25.89
N ASP A 256 -3.05 3.18 24.91
CA ASP A 256 -2.97 1.74 25.10
C ASP A 256 -1.83 1.16 24.25
N PRO A 257 -0.72 0.71 24.88
CA PRO A 257 -0.43 0.76 26.31
C PRO A 257 -0.19 2.19 26.82
N SER A 258 -0.32 2.39 28.13
CA SER A 258 0.13 3.63 28.77
C SER A 258 1.66 3.59 28.95
N PRO A 259 2.41 4.60 28.47
CA PRO A 259 3.86 4.51 28.39
C PRO A 259 4.47 4.86 29.76
N THR A 260 4.81 3.84 30.55
CA THR A 260 5.38 3.98 31.90
C THR A 260 6.90 3.79 31.95
N ASP A 261 7.46 3.23 30.89
CA ASP A 261 8.86 2.86 30.73
C ASP A 261 9.22 2.82 29.23
N PRO A 262 10.50 2.64 28.86
CA PRO A 262 10.90 2.61 27.45
C PRO A 262 10.23 1.51 26.63
N GLU A 263 10.00 0.32 27.21
CA GLU A 263 9.44 -0.83 26.49
C GLU A 263 7.97 -0.58 26.12
N THR A 264 7.15 -0.17 27.10
CA THR A 264 5.75 0.21 26.85
C THR A 264 5.63 1.46 25.96
N ALA A 265 6.64 2.34 25.97
CA ALA A 265 6.72 3.49 25.06
C ALA A 265 7.01 3.08 23.61
N GLU A 266 7.86 2.06 23.39
CA GLU A 266 8.08 1.46 22.07
C GLU A 266 6.81 0.79 21.57
N GLU A 267 6.16 -0.04 22.38
CA GLU A 267 4.89 -0.69 22.03
C GLU A 267 3.80 0.32 21.66
N LEU A 268 3.67 1.40 22.43
CA LEU A 268 2.75 2.48 22.11
C LEU A 268 3.11 3.14 20.78
N ALA A 269 4.39 3.41 20.50
CA ALA A 269 4.80 3.99 19.23
C ALA A 269 4.40 3.11 18.04
N LEU A 270 4.52 1.78 18.17
CA LEU A 270 4.07 0.85 17.13
C LEU A 270 2.56 0.90 16.92
N SER A 271 1.78 0.86 18.01
CA SER A 271 0.31 0.94 17.98
C SER A 271 -0.18 2.23 17.32
N LEU A 272 0.44 3.37 17.65
CA LEU A 272 0.09 4.67 17.06
C LEU A 272 0.37 4.72 15.56
N GLU A 273 1.53 4.22 15.12
CA GLU A 273 1.90 4.21 13.70
C GLU A 273 1.07 3.19 12.90
N ASP A 274 0.66 2.07 13.50
CA ASP A 274 -0.30 1.14 12.89
C ASP A 274 -1.67 1.78 12.70
N GLY A 275 -2.16 2.51 13.70
CA GLY A 275 -3.40 3.27 13.58
C GLY A 275 -3.31 4.36 12.50
N ILE A 276 -2.19 5.08 12.40
CA ILE A 276 -1.97 6.08 11.34
C ILE A 276 -2.00 5.41 9.96
N ALA A 277 -1.25 4.33 9.78
CA ALA A 277 -1.20 3.64 8.50
C ALA A 277 -2.58 3.09 8.09
N ALA A 278 -3.34 2.53 9.04
CA ALA A 278 -4.70 2.07 8.79
C ALA A 278 -5.63 3.23 8.35
N ALA A 279 -5.55 4.39 9.01
CA ALA A 279 -6.33 5.56 8.63
C ALA A 279 -5.94 6.14 7.26
N LEU A 280 -4.68 5.99 6.85
CA LEU A 280 -4.17 6.47 5.55
C LEU A 280 -4.54 5.56 4.37
N LEU A 281 -4.92 4.29 4.60
CA LEU A 281 -5.18 3.34 3.52
C LEU A 281 -6.25 3.84 2.54
N PRO A 282 -7.45 4.30 2.97
CA PRO A 282 -8.47 4.79 2.04
C PRO A 282 -8.00 5.99 1.22
N TRP A 283 -7.15 6.85 1.81
CA TRP A 283 -6.55 7.96 1.09
C TRP A 283 -5.56 7.46 0.05
N LEU A 284 -4.69 6.50 0.39
CA LEU A 284 -3.70 5.96 -0.53
C LEU A 284 -4.31 5.21 -1.72
N GLN A 285 -5.49 4.61 -1.54
CA GLN A 285 -6.25 3.99 -2.63
C GLN A 285 -6.73 5.01 -3.67
N THR A 286 -6.95 6.26 -3.26
CA THR A 286 -7.55 7.31 -4.11
C THR A 286 -6.56 8.39 -4.55
N ASP A 287 -5.50 8.62 -3.80
CA ASP A 287 -4.52 9.67 -4.04
C ASP A 287 -3.13 9.25 -3.52
N THR A 288 -2.17 9.17 -4.45
CA THR A 288 -0.81 8.70 -4.19
C THR A 288 0.00 9.66 -3.33
N ARG A 289 -0.48 10.89 -3.07
CA ARG A 289 0.13 11.84 -2.11
C ARG A 289 0.17 11.30 -0.68
N ALA A 290 -0.73 10.37 -0.34
CA ALA A 290 -0.72 9.69 0.96
C ALA A 290 0.57 8.85 1.17
N ALA A 291 1.28 8.46 0.10
CA ALA A 291 2.48 7.63 0.17
C ALA A 291 3.58 8.25 1.02
N LEU A 292 3.75 9.58 0.99
CA LEU A 292 4.70 10.28 1.85
C LEU A 292 4.37 10.10 3.33
N ARG A 293 3.08 10.15 3.68
CA ARG A 293 2.63 10.03 5.08
C ARG A 293 2.82 8.60 5.59
N LEU A 294 2.57 7.61 4.73
CA LEU A 294 2.85 6.20 5.03
C LEU A 294 4.34 5.94 5.20
N TRP A 295 5.18 6.52 4.33
CA TRP A 295 6.64 6.46 4.44
C TRP A 295 7.16 7.07 5.74
N GLU A 296 6.66 8.25 6.13
CA GLU A 296 7.01 8.89 7.40
C GLU A 296 6.66 7.99 8.59
N SER A 297 5.48 7.35 8.55
CA SER A 297 5.03 6.39 9.56
C SER A 297 5.94 5.16 9.64
N ALA A 298 6.22 4.51 8.51
CA ALA A 298 7.08 3.33 8.45
C ALA A 298 8.52 3.62 8.91
N ARG A 299 9.08 4.77 8.54
CA ARG A 299 10.40 5.21 9.02
C ARG A 299 10.43 5.42 10.52
N THR A 300 9.36 5.95 11.09
CA THR A 300 9.25 6.12 12.54
C THR A 300 9.21 4.77 13.23
N ARG A 301 8.35 3.87 12.76
CA ARG A 301 8.24 2.51 13.27
C ARG A 301 9.60 1.79 13.30
N ALA A 302 10.39 1.90 12.23
CA ALA A 302 11.72 1.27 12.12
C ALA A 302 12.79 1.83 13.08
N VAL A 303 12.48 2.88 13.85
CA VAL A 303 13.33 3.35 14.96
C VAL A 303 12.98 2.63 16.26
N PHE A 304 11.70 2.35 16.51
CA PHE A 304 11.20 1.72 17.73
C PHE A 304 11.10 0.20 17.65
N ALA A 305 11.17 -0.37 16.44
CA ALA A 305 11.21 -1.82 16.20
C ALA A 305 11.95 -2.13 14.90
N SER A 306 11.95 -3.41 14.52
CA SER A 306 12.44 -3.86 13.21
C SER A 306 11.71 -3.15 12.07
N PRO A 307 12.39 -2.94 10.92
CA PRO A 307 11.73 -2.44 9.71
C PRO A 307 10.49 -3.25 9.39
N GLN A 308 9.39 -2.54 9.13
CA GLN A 308 8.19 -3.20 8.70
C GLN A 308 8.39 -3.82 7.32
N VAL A 309 8.09 -5.10 7.24
CA VAL A 309 8.10 -5.81 5.96
C VAL A 309 6.84 -5.46 5.19
N LEU A 310 5.64 -5.60 5.77
CA LEU A 310 4.39 -5.39 5.04
C LEU A 310 3.23 -4.96 5.97
N ARG A 311 2.24 -4.29 5.38
CA ARG A 311 0.91 -3.88 5.88
C ARG A 311 -0.20 -4.30 4.93
N TYR A 312 0.07 -4.28 3.62
CA TYR A 312 -0.95 -4.54 2.61
C TYR A 312 -0.57 -5.68 1.66
N THR A 313 -1.54 -6.49 1.28
CA THR A 313 -1.37 -7.59 0.32
C THR A 313 -2.33 -7.46 -0.85
N TYR A 314 -1.95 -8.02 -1.99
CA TYR A 314 -2.84 -8.20 -3.12
C TYR A 314 -3.34 -9.65 -3.16
N SER A 315 -4.64 -9.87 -3.01
CA SER A 315 -5.23 -11.22 -2.99
C SER A 315 -5.52 -11.79 -4.39
N GLY A 316 -5.25 -11.07 -5.48
CA GLY A 316 -5.45 -11.56 -6.85
C GLY A 316 -6.91 -11.62 -7.30
N ASP A 317 -7.80 -12.07 -6.42
CA ASP A 317 -9.21 -12.29 -6.67
C ASP A 317 -10.07 -11.02 -6.53
N SER A 318 -9.61 -10.03 -5.74
CA SER A 318 -10.36 -8.81 -5.44
C SER A 318 -10.04 -7.63 -6.37
N GLY A 319 -8.88 -7.66 -7.05
CA GLY A 319 -8.37 -6.51 -7.80
C GLY A 319 -7.90 -5.34 -6.92
N GLU A 320 -7.94 -5.47 -5.59
CA GLU A 320 -7.68 -4.39 -4.63
C GLU A 320 -6.67 -4.82 -3.54
N ALA A 321 -6.05 -3.82 -2.91
CA ALA A 321 -5.19 -4.01 -1.75
C ALA A 321 -6.00 -4.30 -0.47
N GLU A 322 -5.57 -5.28 0.31
CA GLU A 322 -6.15 -5.64 1.61
C GLU A 322 -5.15 -5.38 2.74
N ALA A 323 -5.60 -4.81 3.86
CA ALA A 323 -4.80 -4.68 5.07
C ALA A 323 -4.61 -6.04 5.76
N GLN A 324 -3.37 -6.34 6.15
CA GLN A 324 -3.07 -7.48 7.01
C GLN A 324 -3.54 -7.22 8.44
N LYS A 325 -4.14 -8.24 9.06
CA LYS A 325 -4.56 -8.21 10.47
C LYS A 325 -3.43 -8.65 11.39
#